data_AF-G9A1U7-F1
#
_entry.id   AF-G9A1U7-F1
#
_cell.length_a   1.000
_cell.length_b   1.000
_cell.length_c   1.000
_cell.angle_alpha   90.00
_cell.angle_beta   90.00
_cell.angle_gamma   90.00
#
_symmetry.space_group_name_H-M   'P 1'
#
loop_
_entity.id
_entity.type
_entity.pdbx_description
1 polymer ?
#
loop_
_entity_poly.entity_id
_entity_poly.type
_entity_poly.pdbx_seq_one_letter_code
_entity_poly.pdbx_strand_id
1 'polypeptide(L)'
;MHSCCLSPSRRCCSADAFALERFRSAVYQRAMTAKILVSACLMGHAVRYDGAAKPLCHPAIERWRAEGRLVTLCPEMSAGMPVPRPPAEIEAGSTGASVLSGVGRVLEKTGSDVTEAFRHGAENALALARATNCRFALLIDGSPSCGSSFVYDGSFNGERVRGEGVTAALLRRNGIEVFSDREVERLVERLAGEDEAAP
;
A
#
# COMPACT_ATOMS: atom_id res chain seq x y z
N MET A 1 -18.10 34.74 -69.65
CA MET A 1 -16.66 34.60 -69.37
C MET A 1 -16.41 35.01 -67.93
N HIS A 2 -15.59 34.24 -67.18
CA HIS A 2 -15.21 34.47 -65.77
C HIS A 2 -16.37 34.41 -64.73
N SER A 3 -16.17 34.32 -63.40
CA SER A 3 -15.27 33.53 -62.51
C SER A 3 -15.60 33.88 -61.05
N CYS A 4 -15.45 33.07 -60.00
CA CYS A 4 -15.14 31.63 -59.87
C CYS A 4 -15.79 31.07 -58.57
N CYS A 5 -15.57 29.81 -58.22
CA CYS A 5 -16.10 29.17 -57.00
C CYS A 5 -15.19 29.29 -55.75
N LEU A 6 -15.77 28.97 -54.58
CA LEU A 6 -15.15 28.47 -53.34
C LEU A 6 -14.45 29.47 -52.37
N SER A 7 -15.06 29.62 -51.19
CA SER A 7 -14.33 29.54 -49.92
C SER A 7 -15.20 28.95 -48.80
N PRO A 8 -14.98 27.68 -48.38
CA PRO A 8 -15.48 27.20 -47.10
C PRO A 8 -14.52 27.67 -46.01
N SER A 9 -15.05 28.34 -44.99
CA SER A 9 -14.30 28.76 -43.80
C SER A 9 -13.77 27.54 -43.05
N ARG A 10 -12.52 27.16 -43.32
CA ARG A 10 -11.82 26.13 -42.55
C ARG A 10 -11.68 26.64 -41.12
N ARG A 11 -12.48 26.08 -40.20
CA ARG A 11 -12.18 26.18 -38.77
C ARG A 11 -10.83 25.52 -38.56
N CYS A 12 -9.82 26.31 -38.19
CA CYS A 12 -8.67 25.78 -37.48
C CYS A 12 -9.14 25.31 -36.11
N CYS A 13 -9.64 24.08 -36.03
CA CYS A 13 -9.55 23.32 -34.79
C CYS A 13 -8.06 23.11 -34.54
N SER A 14 -7.45 23.98 -33.73
CA SER A 14 -6.00 23.94 -33.52
C SER A 14 -5.61 22.65 -32.79
N ALA A 15 -4.40 22.17 -33.07
CA ALA A 15 -3.85 20.99 -32.41
C ALA A 15 -3.82 21.15 -30.87
N ASP A 16 -3.78 22.40 -30.39
CA ASP A 16 -3.83 22.76 -28.97
C ASP A 16 -5.10 22.26 -28.26
N ALA A 17 -6.27 22.30 -28.92
CA ALA A 17 -7.51 21.84 -28.30
C ALA A 17 -7.47 20.33 -28.03
N PHE A 18 -7.01 19.54 -29.00
CA PHE A 18 -6.87 18.09 -28.87
C PHE A 18 -5.73 17.69 -27.92
N ALA A 19 -4.65 18.50 -27.86
CA ALA A 19 -3.59 18.34 -26.88
C ALA A 19 -4.06 18.65 -25.45
N LEU A 20 -4.86 19.70 -25.25
CA LEU A 20 -5.47 20.06 -23.97
C LEU A 20 -6.50 19.03 -23.50
N GLU A 21 -7.31 18.47 -24.41
CA GLU A 21 -8.23 17.37 -24.10
C GLU A 21 -7.48 16.09 -23.72
N ARG A 22 -6.43 15.70 -24.47
CA ARG A 22 -5.58 14.57 -24.11
C ARG A 22 -4.84 14.79 -22.79
N PHE A 23 -4.35 15.99 -22.52
CA PHE A 23 -3.71 16.34 -21.25
C PHE A 23 -4.70 16.27 -20.09
N ARG A 24 -5.91 16.83 -20.25
CA ARG A 24 -7.00 16.73 -19.26
C ARG A 24 -7.43 15.29 -19.03
N SER A 25 -7.60 14.50 -20.10
CA SER A 25 -7.96 13.09 -20.03
C SER A 25 -6.88 12.28 -19.30
N ALA A 26 -5.60 12.47 -19.62
CA ALA A 26 -4.49 11.80 -18.94
C ALA A 26 -4.37 12.20 -17.46
N VAL A 27 -4.58 13.48 -17.12
CA VAL A 27 -4.61 13.97 -15.74
C VAL A 27 -5.81 13.38 -14.97
N TYR A 28 -6.98 13.29 -15.61
CA TYR A 28 -8.19 12.74 -15.00
C TYR A 28 -8.08 11.21 -14.80
N GLN A 29 -7.62 10.48 -15.80
CA GLN A 29 -7.32 9.04 -15.71
C GLN A 29 -6.34 8.76 -14.57
N ARG A 30 -5.27 9.56 -14.44
CA ARG A 30 -4.28 9.45 -13.36
C ARG A 30 -4.82 9.86 -11.98
N ALA A 31 -5.91 10.62 -11.92
CA ALA A 31 -6.64 10.92 -10.69
C ALA A 31 -7.66 9.83 -10.32
N MET A 32 -8.18 9.09 -11.30
CA MET A 32 -9.10 7.95 -11.13
C MET A 32 -8.40 6.62 -10.86
N THR A 33 -7.12 6.47 -11.21
CA THR A 33 -6.41 5.19 -11.07
C THR A 33 -6.29 4.76 -9.60
N ALA A 34 -6.78 3.57 -9.25
CA ALA A 34 -6.79 3.11 -7.86
C ALA A 34 -5.37 2.97 -7.28
N LYS A 35 -5.10 3.67 -6.17
CA LYS A 35 -3.80 3.65 -5.48
C LYS A 35 -3.70 2.49 -4.48
N ILE A 36 -2.46 2.07 -4.24
CA ILE A 36 -2.09 0.91 -3.42
C ILE A 36 -1.14 1.36 -2.32
N LEU A 37 -1.48 1.13 -1.06
CA LEU A 37 -0.55 1.30 0.06
C LEU A 37 0.43 0.12 0.09
N VAL A 38 1.74 0.36 0.04
CA VAL A 38 2.74 -0.70 -0.04
C VAL A 38 3.77 -0.60 1.08
N SER A 39 4.09 -1.75 1.69
CA SER A 39 5.19 -1.85 2.66
C SER A 39 6.51 -1.39 2.03
N ALA A 40 7.12 -0.33 2.57
CA ALA A 40 8.28 0.33 1.98
C ALA A 40 9.50 -0.61 1.80
N CYS A 41 9.66 -1.63 2.64
CA CYS A 41 10.71 -2.65 2.47
C CYS A 41 10.56 -3.46 1.16
N LEU A 42 9.33 -3.66 0.66
CA LEU A 42 9.06 -4.28 -0.64
C LEU A 42 9.48 -3.40 -1.82
N MET A 43 9.58 -2.08 -1.60
CA MET A 43 10.00 -1.09 -2.62
C MET A 43 11.50 -0.75 -2.55
N GLY A 44 12.29 -1.57 -1.84
CA GLY A 44 13.74 -1.40 -1.76
C GLY A 44 14.24 -0.49 -0.64
N HIS A 45 13.36 0.06 0.20
CA HIS A 45 13.79 0.86 1.35
C HIS A 45 14.36 -0.02 2.47
N ALA A 46 15.53 0.37 3.00
CA ALA A 46 16.23 -0.29 4.10
C ALA A 46 15.57 0.02 5.46
N VAL A 47 14.38 -0.53 5.70
CA VAL A 47 13.50 -0.16 6.84
C VAL A 47 13.06 -1.35 7.70
N ARG A 48 13.53 -2.57 7.41
CA ARG A 48 13.32 -3.75 8.27
C ARG A 48 14.05 -3.57 9.61
N TYR A 49 13.70 -4.40 10.59
CA TYR A 49 14.33 -4.39 11.91
C TYR A 49 15.86 -4.61 11.84
N ASP A 50 16.31 -5.42 10.87
CA ASP A 50 17.72 -5.72 10.59
C ASP A 50 18.43 -4.69 9.70
N GLY A 51 17.75 -3.59 9.33
CA GLY A 51 18.27 -2.60 8.39
C GLY A 51 18.33 -3.05 6.94
N ALA A 52 17.80 -4.22 6.59
CA ALA A 52 17.72 -4.67 5.21
C ALA A 52 16.50 -4.09 4.47
N ALA A 53 16.55 -4.16 3.14
CA ALA A 53 15.37 -4.11 2.28
C ALA A 53 14.91 -5.55 1.96
N LYS A 54 13.70 -5.70 1.40
CA LYS A 54 13.24 -6.98 0.80
C LYS A 54 12.50 -6.67 -0.51
N PRO A 55 13.21 -6.17 -1.55
CA PRO A 55 12.58 -5.71 -2.78
C PRO A 55 11.74 -6.83 -3.43
N LEU A 56 10.51 -6.50 -3.80
CA LEU A 56 9.58 -7.41 -4.46
C LEU A 56 9.69 -7.27 -5.97
N CYS A 57 10.47 -8.15 -6.60
CA CYS A 57 10.66 -8.17 -8.04
C CYS A 57 9.45 -8.82 -8.73
N HIS A 58 8.53 -8.02 -9.27
CA HIS A 58 7.39 -8.50 -10.05
C HIS A 58 6.99 -7.47 -11.14
N PRO A 59 6.65 -7.89 -12.37
CA PRO A 59 6.31 -6.95 -13.45
C PRO A 59 5.19 -5.97 -13.11
N ALA A 60 4.19 -6.42 -12.34
CA ALA A 60 3.10 -5.57 -11.87
C ALA A 60 3.58 -4.39 -10.98
N ILE A 61 4.65 -4.57 -10.20
CA ILE A 61 5.19 -3.50 -9.32
C ILE A 61 5.77 -2.38 -10.17
N GLU A 62 6.55 -2.69 -11.20
CA GLU A 62 7.13 -1.68 -12.08
C GLU A 62 6.08 -1.00 -12.96
N ARG A 63 5.03 -1.72 -13.38
CA ARG A 63 3.84 -1.13 -13.99
C ARG A 63 3.17 -0.12 -13.05
N TRP A 64 2.80 -0.53 -11.83
CA TRP A 64 2.12 0.33 -10.86
C TRP A 64 3.00 1.52 -10.42
N ARG A 65 4.34 1.37 -10.44
CA ARG A 65 5.30 2.47 -10.25
C ARG A 65 5.22 3.49 -11.38
N ALA A 66 5.24 3.05 -12.64
CA ALA A 66 5.12 3.92 -13.81
C ALA A 66 3.76 4.65 -13.86
N GLU A 67 2.68 3.96 -13.48
CA GLU A 67 1.33 4.52 -13.36
C GLU A 67 1.23 5.56 -12.22
N GLY A 68 2.09 5.47 -11.19
CA GLY A 68 2.07 6.33 -10.01
C GLY A 68 1.06 5.90 -8.94
N ARG A 69 0.71 4.60 -8.90
CA ARG A 69 -0.28 4.02 -7.97
C ARG A 69 0.28 3.71 -6.59
N LEU A 70 1.60 3.56 -6.48
CA LEU A 70 2.28 3.10 -5.27
C LEU A 70 2.40 4.24 -4.23
N VAL A 71 1.84 4.01 -3.03
CA VAL A 71 2.00 4.88 -1.86
C VAL A 71 2.77 4.08 -0.81
N THR A 72 4.00 4.48 -0.50
CA THR A 72 4.90 3.67 0.34
C THR A 72 4.90 4.09 1.81
N LEU A 73 4.93 3.10 2.71
CA LEU A 73 5.05 3.34 4.15
C LEU A 73 5.74 2.18 4.87
N CYS A 74 6.49 2.49 5.92
CA CYS A 74 6.81 1.51 6.97
C CYS A 74 6.13 2.00 8.27
N PRO A 75 5.11 1.28 8.78
CA PRO A 75 4.36 1.69 9.98
C PRO A 75 5.26 1.86 11.22
N GLU A 76 6.25 0.98 11.38
CA GLU A 76 7.19 1.03 12.49
C GLU A 76 8.06 2.31 12.44
N MET A 77 8.55 2.69 11.24
CA MET A 77 9.28 3.94 11.04
C MET A 77 8.40 5.19 11.19
N SER A 78 7.13 5.15 10.75
CA SER A 78 6.24 6.30 10.89
C SER A 78 5.81 6.55 12.34
N ALA A 79 5.95 5.55 13.21
CA ALA A 79 5.84 5.69 14.66
C ALA A 79 7.15 6.11 15.36
N GLY A 80 8.21 6.41 14.60
CA GLY A 80 9.49 6.84 15.15
C GLY A 80 10.41 5.73 15.66
N MET A 81 10.11 4.45 15.39
CA MET A 81 11.02 3.35 15.74
C MET A 81 12.33 3.44 14.92
N PRO A 82 13.49 3.07 15.50
CA PRO A 82 14.76 3.16 14.79
C PRO A 82 14.97 2.04 13.76
N VAL A 83 16.01 2.22 12.94
CA VAL A 83 16.63 1.17 12.11
C VAL A 83 18.14 1.16 12.37
N PRO A 84 18.74 0.02 12.75
CA PRO A 84 18.09 -1.23 13.14
C PRO A 84 17.30 -1.10 14.46
N ARG A 85 16.48 -2.10 14.76
CA ARG A 85 15.72 -2.26 16.02
C ARG A 85 15.63 -3.75 16.40
N PRO A 86 15.37 -4.09 17.67
CA PRO A 86 15.12 -5.47 18.06
C PRO A 86 13.97 -6.11 17.27
N PRO A 87 14.01 -7.44 17.02
CA PRO A 87 12.84 -8.16 16.52
C PRO A 87 11.70 -8.04 17.52
N ALA A 88 10.47 -7.85 17.02
CA ALA A 88 9.26 -7.83 17.82
C ALA A 88 8.24 -8.84 17.28
N GLU A 89 7.40 -9.36 18.18
CA GLU A 89 6.32 -10.29 17.87
C GLU A 89 5.06 -9.88 18.64
N ILE A 90 3.89 -10.25 18.12
CA ILE A 90 2.64 -10.13 18.89
C ILE A 90 2.70 -11.18 19.99
N GLU A 91 2.32 -10.81 21.22
CA GLU A 91 2.37 -11.72 22.37
C GLU A 91 1.60 -13.02 22.12
N ALA A 92 2.12 -14.15 22.61
CA ALA A 92 1.53 -15.46 22.39
C ALA A 92 0.04 -15.52 22.79
N GLY A 93 -0.79 -16.05 21.90
CA GLY A 93 -2.26 -16.07 22.04
C GLY A 93 -2.97 -14.74 21.72
N SER A 94 -2.25 -13.65 21.45
CA SER A 94 -2.81 -12.40 20.95
C SER A 94 -2.80 -12.33 19.42
N THR A 95 -3.50 -11.34 18.88
CA THR A 95 -3.57 -11.04 17.44
C THR A 95 -3.43 -9.53 17.22
N GLY A 96 -3.19 -9.08 15.98
CA GLY A 96 -3.24 -7.65 15.65
C GLY A 96 -4.60 -7.02 16.02
N ALA A 97 -5.67 -7.79 15.90
CA ALA A 97 -7.01 -7.42 16.35
C ALA A 97 -7.10 -7.22 17.89
N SER A 98 -6.46 -8.08 18.69
CA SER A 98 -6.40 -7.98 20.16
C SER A 98 -5.58 -6.78 20.63
N VAL A 99 -4.47 -6.49 19.93
CA VAL A 99 -3.62 -5.31 20.19
C VAL A 99 -4.41 -4.01 19.96
N LEU A 100 -5.13 -3.91 18.85
CA LEU A 100 -5.95 -2.72 18.55
C LEU A 100 -7.06 -2.47 19.58
N SER A 101 -7.60 -3.52 20.22
CA SER A 101 -8.57 -3.40 21.31
C SER A 101 -7.95 -3.19 22.70
N GLY A 102 -6.62 -3.08 22.81
CA GLY A 102 -5.93 -2.86 24.09
C GLY A 102 -5.87 -4.08 25.02
N VAL A 103 -6.02 -5.30 24.48
CA VAL A 103 -6.01 -6.56 25.24
C VAL A 103 -4.76 -7.40 24.95
N GLY A 104 -4.21 -7.29 23.73
CA GLY A 104 -2.94 -7.93 23.36
C GLY A 104 -1.78 -6.94 23.33
N ARG A 105 -0.56 -7.46 23.40
CA ARG A 105 0.68 -6.67 23.34
C ARG A 105 1.54 -7.02 22.13
N VAL A 106 2.45 -6.10 21.78
CA VAL A 106 3.59 -6.36 20.89
C VAL A 106 4.86 -6.19 21.71
N LEU A 107 5.64 -7.25 21.81
CA LEU A 107 6.84 -7.31 22.63
C LEU A 107 8.07 -7.40 21.73
N GLU A 108 9.16 -6.75 22.12
CA GLU A 108 10.49 -7.02 21.56
C GLU A 108 11.08 -8.29 22.17
N LYS A 109 12.02 -8.94 21.46
CA LYS A 109 12.81 -10.07 21.99
C LYS A 109 13.63 -9.73 23.24
N THR A 110 13.82 -8.44 23.51
CA THR A 110 14.45 -7.87 24.71
C THR A 110 13.51 -7.86 25.93
N GLY A 111 12.21 -8.09 25.73
CA GLY A 111 11.16 -7.96 26.74
C GLY A 111 10.51 -6.57 26.80
N SER A 112 10.95 -5.60 25.99
CA SER A 112 10.33 -4.26 25.92
C SER A 112 8.91 -4.35 25.35
N ASP A 113 7.97 -3.65 25.97
CA ASP A 113 6.63 -3.43 25.40
C ASP A 113 6.67 -2.28 24.39
N VAL A 114 6.34 -2.56 23.13
CA VAL A 114 6.32 -1.60 22.02
C VAL A 114 4.92 -1.43 21.42
N THR A 115 3.89 -1.90 22.13
CA THR A 115 2.49 -1.97 21.65
C THR A 115 1.99 -0.64 21.10
N GLU A 116 2.23 0.48 21.82
CA GLU A 116 1.76 1.80 21.39
C GLU A 116 2.44 2.30 20.10
N ALA A 117 3.72 1.97 19.87
CA ALA A 117 4.39 2.31 18.62
C ALA A 117 3.76 1.55 17.44
N PHE A 118 3.41 0.27 17.61
CA PHE A 118 2.72 -0.51 16.59
C PHE A 118 1.29 -0.01 16.33
N ARG A 119 0.55 0.39 17.36
CA ARG A 119 -0.79 1.00 17.21
C ARG A 119 -0.71 2.36 16.50
N HIS A 120 0.22 3.22 16.88
CA HIS A 120 0.43 4.52 16.24
C HIS A 120 0.89 4.38 14.78
N GLY A 121 1.77 3.42 14.49
CA GLY A 121 2.18 3.09 13.12
C GLY A 121 1.03 2.63 12.24
N ALA A 122 0.12 1.81 12.79
CA ALA A 122 -1.10 1.38 12.11
C ALA A 122 -2.04 2.55 11.81
N GLU A 123 -2.28 3.45 12.77
CA GLU A 123 -3.10 4.66 12.54
C GLU A 123 -2.48 5.58 11.48
N ASN A 124 -1.15 5.76 11.49
CA ASN A 124 -0.44 6.50 10.44
C ASN A 124 -0.60 5.85 9.06
N ALA A 125 -0.66 4.52 8.98
CA ALA A 125 -0.94 3.80 7.74
C ALA A 125 -2.38 3.98 7.24
N LEU A 126 -3.36 3.94 8.15
CA LEU A 126 -4.77 4.21 7.84
C LEU A 126 -4.99 5.67 7.40
N ALA A 127 -4.37 6.62 8.11
CA ALA A 127 -4.43 8.04 7.79
C ALA A 127 -3.84 8.34 6.41
N LEU A 128 -2.66 7.78 6.10
CA LEU A 128 -2.05 7.92 4.78
C LEU A 128 -2.93 7.28 3.70
N ALA A 129 -3.40 6.06 3.89
CA ALA A 129 -4.26 5.37 2.93
C ALA A 129 -5.55 6.17 2.62
N ARG A 130 -6.20 6.74 3.64
CA ARG A 130 -7.34 7.65 3.48
C ARG A 130 -6.96 8.91 2.70
N ALA A 131 -5.88 9.59 3.09
CA ALA A 131 -5.42 10.81 2.43
C ALA A 131 -5.04 10.61 0.96
N THR A 132 -4.63 9.39 0.57
CA THR A 132 -4.30 9.04 -0.82
C THR A 132 -5.37 8.23 -1.54
N ASN A 133 -6.56 8.02 -0.96
CA ASN A 133 -7.64 7.18 -1.49
C ASN A 133 -7.20 5.75 -1.86
N CYS A 134 -6.28 5.16 -1.08
CA CYS A 134 -5.89 3.76 -1.22
C CYS A 134 -7.00 2.85 -0.69
N ARG A 135 -7.62 2.08 -1.58
CA ARG A 135 -8.57 1.00 -1.24
C ARG A 135 -7.90 -0.38 -1.11
N PHE A 136 -6.66 -0.48 -1.56
CA PHE A 136 -5.87 -1.71 -1.56
C PHE A 136 -4.54 -1.50 -0.83
N ALA A 137 -4.06 -2.55 -0.17
CA ALA A 137 -2.72 -2.57 0.43
C ALA A 137 -1.96 -3.86 0.11
N LEU A 138 -0.68 -3.73 -0.24
CA LEU A 138 0.25 -4.83 -0.47
C LEU A 138 1.34 -4.82 0.60
N LEU A 139 1.25 -5.75 1.54
CA LEU A 139 2.06 -5.75 2.76
C LEU A 139 2.99 -6.96 2.85
N ILE A 140 4.12 -6.78 3.56
CA ILE A 140 5.08 -7.87 3.81
C ILE A 140 4.51 -8.84 4.84
N ASP A 141 4.37 -10.11 4.46
CA ASP A 141 3.82 -11.14 5.33
C ASP A 141 4.77 -11.50 6.50
N GLY A 142 4.22 -11.98 7.62
CA GLY A 142 4.98 -12.38 8.81
C GLY A 142 5.42 -11.26 9.76
N SER A 143 5.29 -9.98 9.40
CA SER A 143 5.58 -8.87 10.31
C SER A 143 4.49 -8.69 11.39
N PRO A 144 4.83 -8.38 12.66
CA PRO A 144 3.83 -8.01 13.68
C PRO A 144 3.01 -6.76 13.32
N SER A 145 3.48 -5.93 12.39
CA SER A 145 2.71 -4.80 11.83
C SER A 145 2.01 -5.18 10.52
N CYS A 146 2.77 -5.66 9.54
CA CYS A 146 2.34 -5.79 8.16
C CYS A 146 1.85 -7.19 7.76
N GLY A 147 2.06 -8.22 8.59
CA GLY A 147 1.67 -9.60 8.31
C GLY A 147 0.18 -9.68 7.97
N SER A 148 -0.18 -10.36 6.87
CA SER A 148 -1.55 -10.34 6.36
C SER A 148 -2.18 -11.73 6.24
N SER A 149 -1.35 -12.77 6.25
CA SER A 149 -1.78 -14.18 6.20
C SER A 149 -1.20 -14.98 7.38
N PHE A 150 0.01 -14.64 7.81
CA PHE A 150 0.61 -15.17 9.04
C PHE A 150 1.40 -14.11 9.81
N VAL A 151 1.62 -14.40 11.08
CA VAL A 151 2.58 -13.73 11.98
C VAL A 151 3.40 -14.79 12.73
N TYR A 152 4.46 -14.39 13.42
CA TYR A 152 5.15 -15.27 14.37
C TYR A 152 4.29 -15.50 15.62
N ASP A 153 4.54 -16.60 16.33
CA ASP A 153 3.69 -17.09 17.43
C ASP A 153 3.84 -16.32 18.76
N GLY A 154 4.83 -15.44 18.88
CA GLY A 154 5.11 -14.68 20.10
C GLY A 154 6.15 -15.33 21.03
N SER A 155 6.73 -16.47 20.64
CA SER A 155 7.76 -17.18 21.41
C SER A 155 9.20 -16.87 20.98
N PHE A 156 9.39 -16.16 19.87
CA PHE A 156 10.70 -15.89 19.26
C PHE A 156 11.53 -17.13 18.86
N ASN A 157 10.89 -18.29 18.69
CA ASN A 157 11.49 -19.52 18.18
C ASN A 157 11.44 -19.64 16.64
N GLY A 158 10.65 -18.81 15.96
CA GLY A 158 10.46 -18.81 14.50
C GLY A 158 9.24 -19.57 13.97
N GLU A 159 8.41 -20.13 14.86
CA GLU A 159 7.11 -20.70 14.54
C GLU A 159 6.12 -19.63 14.07
N ARG A 160 5.16 -20.04 13.25
CA ARG A 160 4.26 -19.14 12.52
C ARG A 160 2.83 -19.58 12.73
N VAL A 161 1.97 -18.62 13.05
CA VAL A 161 0.53 -18.83 13.24
C VAL A 161 -0.24 -18.06 12.17
N ARG A 162 -1.36 -18.64 11.73
CA ARG A 162 -2.30 -17.93 10.85
C ARG A 162 -2.84 -16.71 11.60
N GLY A 163 -2.71 -15.53 11.03
CA GLY A 163 -3.04 -14.29 11.71
C GLY A 163 -2.66 -13.06 10.89
N GLU A 164 -2.80 -11.90 11.52
CA GLU A 164 -2.51 -10.61 10.93
C GLU A 164 -1.86 -9.68 11.94
N GLY A 165 -0.96 -8.83 11.43
CA GLY A 165 -0.30 -7.77 12.16
C GLY A 165 -1.22 -6.60 12.45
N VAL A 166 -0.79 -5.72 13.35
CA VAL A 166 -1.57 -4.57 13.86
C VAL A 166 -2.04 -3.65 12.74
N THR A 167 -1.18 -3.36 11.76
CA THR A 167 -1.54 -2.51 10.61
C THR A 167 -2.48 -3.21 9.64
N ALA A 168 -2.22 -4.48 9.29
CA ALA A 168 -3.08 -5.25 8.41
C ALA A 168 -4.51 -5.38 8.98
N ALA A 169 -4.63 -5.65 10.28
CA ALA A 169 -5.89 -5.71 11.01
C ALA A 169 -6.64 -4.37 10.97
N LEU A 170 -5.96 -3.25 11.22
CA LEU A 170 -6.61 -1.94 11.23
C LEU A 170 -7.10 -1.52 9.84
N LEU A 171 -6.31 -1.76 8.80
CA LEU A 171 -6.68 -1.47 7.41
C LEU A 171 -7.92 -2.28 7.00
N ARG A 172 -7.95 -3.59 7.27
CA ARG A 172 -9.11 -4.47 6.99
C ARG A 172 -10.36 -4.01 7.74
N ARG A 173 -10.26 -3.68 9.03
CA ARG A 173 -11.37 -3.11 9.84
C ARG A 173 -11.96 -1.82 9.26
N ASN A 174 -11.18 -1.08 8.47
CA ASN A 174 -11.59 0.18 7.86
C ASN A 174 -11.88 0.06 6.36
N GLY A 175 -12.12 -1.15 5.85
CA GLY A 175 -12.58 -1.39 4.47
C GLY A 175 -11.49 -1.36 3.39
N ILE A 176 -10.21 -1.43 3.79
CA ILE A 176 -9.08 -1.53 2.85
C ILE A 176 -8.76 -3.01 2.62
N GLU A 177 -8.72 -3.44 1.36
CA GLU A 177 -8.41 -4.82 0.98
C GLU A 177 -6.89 -5.06 1.09
N VAL A 178 -6.47 -5.97 1.98
CA VAL A 178 -5.06 -6.22 2.30
C VAL A 178 -4.58 -7.57 1.77
N PHE A 179 -3.52 -7.53 0.96
CA PHE A 179 -2.85 -8.64 0.27
C PHE A 179 -1.41 -8.79 0.78
N SER A 180 -0.92 -10.03 0.84
CA SER A 180 0.49 -10.34 1.12
C SER A 180 1.40 -10.10 -0.08
N ASP A 181 2.72 -10.03 0.15
CA ASP A 181 3.76 -10.05 -0.90
C ASP A 181 3.78 -11.34 -1.76
N ARG A 182 2.89 -12.29 -1.47
CA ARG A 182 2.66 -13.55 -2.22
C ARG A 182 1.38 -13.54 -3.06
N GLU A 183 0.51 -12.54 -2.89
CA GLU A 183 -0.81 -12.45 -3.54
C GLU A 183 -0.84 -11.39 -4.65
N VAL A 184 0.32 -11.07 -5.25
CA VAL A 184 0.45 -9.99 -6.24
C VAL A 184 -0.51 -10.18 -7.42
N GLU A 185 -0.64 -11.39 -7.96
CA GLU A 185 -1.53 -11.66 -9.10
C GLU A 185 -3.01 -11.53 -8.73
N ARG A 186 -3.41 -11.95 -7.52
CA ARG A 186 -4.76 -11.74 -6.99
C ARG A 186 -5.09 -10.24 -6.85
N LEU A 187 -4.10 -9.43 -6.49
CA LEU A 187 -4.23 -7.97 -6.49
C LEU A 187 -4.29 -7.40 -7.92
N VAL A 188 -3.55 -7.96 -8.89
CA VAL A 188 -3.65 -7.58 -10.31
C VAL A 188 -5.07 -7.81 -10.85
N GLU A 189 -5.64 -9.00 -10.62
CA GLU A 189 -7.01 -9.34 -11.00
C GLU A 189 -8.02 -8.38 -10.35
N ARG A 190 -7.87 -8.15 -9.04
CA ARG A 190 -8.78 -7.30 -8.27
C ARG A 190 -8.75 -5.84 -8.72
N LEU A 191 -7.59 -5.33 -9.11
CA LEU A 191 -7.42 -3.97 -9.64
C LEU A 191 -7.98 -3.82 -11.05
N ALA A 192 -7.82 -4.83 -11.92
CA ALA A 192 -8.39 -4.81 -13.25
C ALA A 192 -9.92 -4.64 -13.21
N GLY A 193 -10.61 -5.44 -12.37
CA GLY A 193 -12.06 -5.31 -12.17
C GLY A 193 -12.49 -4.02 -11.44
N GLU A 194 -11.57 -3.28 -10.80
CA GLU A 194 -11.87 -1.96 -10.23
C GLU A 194 -11.70 -0.85 -11.27
N ASP A 195 -10.62 -0.91 -12.07
CA ASP A 195 -10.35 0.04 -13.14
C ASP A 195 -11.41 -0.08 -14.28
N GLU A 196 -12.01 -1.27 -14.48
CA GLU A 196 -13.18 -1.49 -15.37
C GLU A 196 -14.52 -1.01 -14.79
N ALA A 197 -14.66 -0.90 -13.47
CA ALA A 197 -15.88 -0.48 -12.80
C ALA A 197 -15.98 1.05 -12.61
N ALA A 198 -14.92 1.80 -12.94
CA ALA A 198 -14.90 3.26 -12.90
C ALA A 198 -15.65 3.85 -14.12
N PRO A 199 -16.62 4.76 -13.92
CA PRO A 199 -17.45 5.34 -14.99
C PRO A 199 -16.78 6.48 -15.77
#